data_AF-A0A9E2S272-F1
#
_entry.id   AF-A0A9E2S272-F1
#
_cell.length_a   1.000
_cell.length_b   1.000
_cell.length_c   1.000
_cell.angle_alpha   90.00
_cell.angle_beta   90.00
_cell.angle_gamma   90.00
#
_symmetry.space_group_name_H-M   'P 1'
#
loop_
_entity.id
_entity.type
_entity.pdbx_description
1 polymer ?
#
loop_
_entity_poly.entity_id
_entity_poly.type
_entity_poly.pdbx_seq_one_letter_code
_entity_poly.pdbx_strand_id
1 'polypeptide(L)'
;MNERKDTAHAGPVGAWVAHHGYSVVASLGRLLRRPGATLLTVGVMALALALPLGLWVLLQNLQPLAGQVQSSREVALFLNPDVDSARAQAIEKTLSAREDVQSVELVTPEQALTQMRQRDDLAAAIDALGADTAQAALPNVLRLVPKGDEQALVTAVQALPEVAQVQYDARWRQRLHAWLQLGQRLAQVLMLTLGLGALLVVGNTVRLDVLSRREEIDVLQLLGASDGFVRRPFLYLGAWYGVLAGGIALGVLALVRLALQAPLATLAERYGSTFALHGLPPAQAFAVVVGAGLLGWLGASLVTGHHLRKLRP
;
A
#
# COMPACT_ATOMS: atom_id res chain seq x y z
N MET A 1 8.86 -27.91 64.74
CA MET A 1 7.77 -28.18 63.80
C MET A 1 7.40 -26.85 63.15
N ASN A 2 7.86 -26.64 61.92
CA ASN A 2 7.79 -25.36 61.21
C ASN A 2 6.72 -25.49 60.12
N GLU A 3 5.53 -24.93 60.32
CA GLU A 3 4.51 -24.86 59.26
C GLU A 3 3.58 -23.65 59.42
N ARG A 4 3.64 -22.78 58.40
CA ARG A 4 2.57 -22.03 57.70
C ARG A 4 3.04 -20.59 57.45
N LYS A 5 3.84 -20.43 56.39
CA LYS A 5 3.41 -20.04 55.02
C LYS A 5 2.84 -18.63 54.98
N ASP A 6 3.76 -17.73 54.63
CA ASP A 6 3.54 -16.38 54.15
C ASP A 6 2.42 -16.32 53.12
N THR A 7 1.26 -15.78 53.51
CA THR A 7 0.34 -15.18 52.54
C THR A 7 0.95 -13.84 52.12
N ALA A 8 1.84 -13.89 51.13
CA ALA A 8 2.31 -12.70 50.45
C ALA A 8 1.09 -12.00 49.84
N HIS A 9 0.62 -10.92 50.47
CA HIS A 9 -0.29 -9.98 49.85
C HIS A 9 0.40 -9.43 48.60
N ALA A 10 0.02 -9.95 47.43
CA ALA A 10 0.44 -9.38 46.16
C ALA A 10 0.09 -7.89 46.18
N GLY A 11 1.10 -7.03 46.04
CA GLY A 11 0.89 -5.58 46.02
C GLY A 11 -0.14 -5.17 44.95
N PRO A 12 -0.68 -3.95 44.99
CA PRO A 12 -1.71 -3.48 44.06
C PRO A 12 -1.34 -3.70 42.58
N VAL A 13 -0.04 -3.67 42.24
CA VAL A 13 0.50 -4.01 40.92
C VAL A 13 0.42 -5.51 40.62
N GLY A 14 0.72 -6.38 41.58
CA GLY A 14 0.64 -7.84 41.43
C GLY A 14 -0.81 -8.32 41.26
N ALA A 15 -1.74 -7.77 42.03
CA ALA A 15 -3.18 -8.02 41.85
C ALA A 15 -3.65 -7.51 40.46
N TRP A 16 -3.21 -6.33 40.05
CA TRP A 16 -3.50 -5.78 38.73
C TRP A 16 -3.00 -6.69 37.60
N VAL A 17 -1.74 -7.17 37.65
CA VAL A 17 -1.17 -8.10 36.67
C VAL A 17 -1.93 -9.43 36.65
N ALA A 18 -2.25 -10.00 37.81
CA ALA A 18 -3.00 -11.25 37.91
C ALA A 18 -4.40 -11.14 37.28
N HIS A 19 -5.09 -10.01 37.46
CA HIS A 19 -6.38 -9.74 36.82
C HIS A 19 -6.29 -9.62 35.29
N HIS A 20 -5.19 -9.07 34.76
CA HIS A 20 -4.95 -9.01 33.31
C HIS A 20 -4.66 -10.40 32.76
N GLY A 21 -3.79 -11.17 33.42
CA GLY A 21 -3.48 -12.55 33.05
C GLY A 21 -4.72 -13.44 33.02
N TYR A 22 -5.55 -13.39 34.06
CA TYR A 22 -6.82 -14.13 34.10
C TYR A 22 -7.75 -13.73 32.93
N SER A 23 -7.87 -12.44 32.65
CA SER A 23 -8.75 -11.94 31.58
C SER A 23 -8.29 -12.40 30.20
N VAL A 24 -6.97 -12.43 29.95
CA VAL A 24 -6.39 -12.95 28.71
C VAL A 24 -6.67 -14.43 28.55
N VAL A 25 -6.37 -15.26 29.56
CA VAL A 25 -6.60 -16.71 29.53
C VAL A 25 -8.09 -17.04 29.39
N ALA A 26 -8.95 -16.37 30.15
CA ALA A 26 -10.40 -16.54 30.07
C ALA A 26 -10.96 -16.15 28.69
N SER A 27 -10.44 -15.08 28.07
CA SER A 27 -10.84 -14.67 26.72
C SER A 27 -10.40 -15.66 25.64
N LEU A 28 -9.19 -16.22 25.75
CA LEU A 28 -8.69 -17.23 24.83
C LEU A 28 -9.47 -18.54 24.95
N GLY A 29 -9.77 -18.96 26.18
CA GLY A 29 -10.63 -20.11 26.45
C GLY A 29 -12.05 -19.94 25.88
N ARG A 30 -12.57 -18.70 25.81
CA ARG A 30 -13.86 -18.42 25.16
C ARG A 30 -13.84 -18.66 23.65
N LEU A 31 -12.78 -18.24 22.96
CA LEU A 31 -12.62 -18.45 21.51
C LEU A 31 -12.62 -19.95 21.16
N LEU A 32 -11.86 -20.74 21.93
CA LEU A 32 -11.70 -22.18 21.71
C LEU A 32 -12.99 -22.98 21.97
N ARG A 33 -13.87 -22.50 22.86
CA ARG A 33 -15.14 -23.18 23.19
C ARG A 33 -16.25 -22.95 22.16
N ARG A 34 -16.12 -21.96 21.28
CA ARG A 34 -17.08 -21.66 20.19
C ARG A 34 -16.34 -21.47 18.86
N PRO A 35 -15.76 -22.55 18.29
CA PRO A 35 -14.88 -22.45 17.13
C PRO A 35 -15.60 -21.97 15.86
N GLY A 36 -16.84 -22.42 15.61
CA GLY A 36 -17.59 -22.03 14.40
C GLY A 36 -17.94 -20.54 14.35
N ALA A 37 -18.50 -20.00 15.44
CA ALA A 37 -18.82 -18.57 15.54
C ALA A 37 -17.56 -17.71 15.48
N THR A 38 -16.49 -18.15 16.15
CA THR A 38 -15.19 -17.47 16.12
C THR A 38 -14.61 -17.43 14.71
N LEU A 39 -14.61 -18.55 13.99
CA LEU A 39 -14.11 -18.62 12.62
C LEU A 39 -14.88 -17.69 11.69
N LEU A 40 -16.21 -17.65 11.79
CA LEU A 40 -17.05 -16.75 10.98
C LEU A 40 -16.76 -15.27 11.29
N THR A 41 -16.73 -14.88 12.57
CA THR A 41 -16.43 -13.49 12.96
C THR A 41 -15.03 -13.08 12.52
N VAL A 42 -14.01 -13.90 12.78
CA VAL A 42 -12.63 -13.62 12.36
C VAL A 42 -12.54 -13.58 10.82
N GLY A 43 -13.19 -14.51 10.11
CA GLY A 43 -13.16 -14.58 8.65
C GLY A 43 -13.78 -13.36 7.98
N VAL A 44 -14.97 -12.93 8.43
CA VAL A 44 -15.62 -11.72 7.92
C VAL A 44 -14.76 -10.49 8.19
N MET A 45 -14.21 -10.38 9.40
CA MET A 45 -13.31 -9.28 9.77
C MET A 45 -12.01 -9.30 8.95
N ALA A 46 -11.43 -10.48 8.73
CA ALA A 46 -10.21 -10.63 7.94
C ALA A 46 -10.44 -10.21 6.49
N LEU A 47 -11.55 -10.61 5.88
CA LEU A 47 -11.91 -10.19 4.52
C LEU A 47 -12.17 -8.68 4.44
N ALA A 48 -12.87 -8.12 5.42
CA ALA A 48 -13.15 -6.68 5.51
C ALA A 48 -11.85 -5.85 5.59
N LEU A 49 -10.81 -6.36 6.24
CA LEU A 49 -9.50 -5.72 6.31
C LEU A 49 -8.63 -6.02 5.09
N ALA A 50 -8.62 -7.26 4.60
CA ALA A 50 -7.74 -7.72 3.53
C ALA A 50 -8.02 -7.02 2.19
N LEU A 51 -9.29 -6.77 1.85
CA LEU A 51 -9.66 -6.14 0.58
C LEU A 51 -9.10 -4.71 0.43
N PRO A 52 -9.38 -3.75 1.34
CA PRO A 52 -8.86 -2.39 1.22
C PRO A 52 -7.33 -2.36 1.40
N LEU A 53 -6.77 -3.19 2.28
CA LEU A 53 -5.31 -3.32 2.43
C LEU A 53 -4.65 -3.85 1.17
N GLY A 54 -5.25 -4.86 0.52
CA GLY A 54 -4.74 -5.44 -0.72
C GLY A 54 -4.76 -4.44 -1.87
N LEU A 55 -5.86 -3.69 -2.01
CA LEU A 55 -5.94 -2.60 -2.99
C LEU A 55 -4.88 -1.52 -2.73
N TRP A 56 -4.69 -1.14 -1.46
CA TRP A 56 -3.67 -0.17 -1.07
C TRP A 56 -2.25 -0.64 -1.42
N VAL A 57 -1.90 -1.89 -1.08
CA VAL A 57 -0.60 -2.50 -1.42
C VAL A 57 -0.41 -2.60 -2.93
N LEU A 58 -1.45 -2.97 -3.68
CA LEU A 58 -1.41 -3.02 -5.14
C LEU A 58 -1.07 -1.64 -5.72
N LEU A 59 -1.78 -0.60 -5.29
CA LEU A 59 -1.55 0.77 -5.76
C LEU A 59 -0.15 1.28 -5.41
N GLN A 60 0.39 0.92 -4.24
CA GLN A 60 1.77 1.24 -3.87
C GLN A 60 2.80 0.54 -4.75
N ASN A 61 2.51 -0.68 -5.23
CA ASN A 61 3.39 -1.39 -6.16
C ASN A 61 3.33 -0.82 -7.59
N LEU A 62 2.20 -0.23 -7.98
CA LEU A 62 2.03 0.41 -9.29
C LEU A 62 2.65 1.82 -9.36
N GLN A 63 2.82 2.49 -8.22
CA GLN A 63 3.34 3.86 -8.19
C GLN A 63 4.80 3.97 -8.67
N PRO A 64 5.73 3.06 -8.31
CA PRO A 64 7.05 3.01 -8.91
C PRO A 64 7.02 2.70 -10.41
N LEU A 65 6.11 1.82 -10.89
CA LEU A 65 5.97 1.55 -12.32
C LEU A 65 5.61 2.81 -13.12
N ALA A 66 4.75 3.66 -12.56
CA ALA A 66 4.43 4.96 -13.17
C ALA A 66 5.65 5.90 -13.29
N GLY A 67 6.69 5.69 -12.47
CA GLY A 67 7.95 6.45 -12.49
C GLY A 67 9.15 5.73 -13.11
N GLN A 68 9.12 4.40 -13.23
CA GLN A 68 10.22 3.54 -13.69
C GLN A 68 10.05 3.00 -15.10
N VAL A 69 8.83 3.04 -15.67
CA VAL A 69 8.64 2.70 -17.09
C VAL A 69 9.35 3.77 -17.92
N GLN A 70 10.57 3.39 -18.31
CA GLN A 70 11.57 4.08 -19.10
C GLN A 70 12.40 5.12 -18.34
N SER A 71 13.59 5.34 -18.87
CA SER A 71 14.65 6.28 -18.47
C SER A 71 14.24 7.77 -18.42
N SER A 72 12.99 8.10 -18.08
CA SER A 72 12.28 9.28 -18.54
C SER A 72 12.04 10.34 -17.43
N ARG A 73 13.12 10.94 -16.94
CA ARG A 73 13.11 12.41 -16.88
C ARG A 73 13.51 13.03 -18.21
N GLU A 74 13.93 12.22 -19.18
CA GLU A 74 14.31 12.70 -20.49
C GLU A 74 13.19 13.44 -21.21
N VAL A 75 13.50 14.67 -21.57
CA VAL A 75 12.78 15.48 -22.54
C VAL A 75 13.48 15.27 -23.87
N ALA A 76 12.76 14.81 -24.89
CA ALA A 76 13.32 14.68 -26.23
C ALA A 76 12.99 15.93 -27.04
N LEU A 77 14.03 16.60 -27.54
CA LEU A 77 13.93 17.78 -28.38
C LEU A 77 14.25 17.39 -29.81
N PHE A 78 13.24 17.42 -30.67
CA PHE A 78 13.43 17.24 -32.10
C PHE A 78 13.80 18.59 -32.69
N LEU A 79 14.99 18.69 -33.27
CA LEU A 79 15.46 19.88 -33.95
C LEU A 79 14.83 19.99 -35.34
N ASN A 80 14.79 21.21 -35.89
CA ASN A 80 14.32 21.39 -37.26
C ASN A 80 15.22 20.63 -38.27
N PRO A 81 14.68 20.15 -39.41
CA PRO A 81 15.44 19.37 -40.39
C PRO A 81 16.63 20.11 -41.02
N ASP A 82 16.62 21.44 -41.00
CA ASP A 82 17.68 22.33 -41.49
C ASP A 82 18.83 22.51 -40.49
N VAL A 83 18.70 22.00 -39.26
CA VAL A 83 19.76 22.05 -38.24
C VAL A 83 20.72 20.90 -38.44
N ASP A 84 21.91 21.22 -38.95
CA ASP A 84 23.00 20.26 -39.14
C ASP A 84 23.59 19.75 -37.80
N SER A 85 24.36 18.66 -37.88
CA SER A 85 24.96 18.02 -36.69
C SER A 85 25.95 18.94 -35.96
N ALA A 86 26.63 19.84 -36.67
CA ALA A 86 27.57 20.78 -36.08
C ALA A 86 26.85 21.84 -35.23
N ARG A 87 25.74 22.38 -35.74
CA ARG A 87 24.86 23.29 -34.99
C ARG A 87 24.18 22.58 -33.83
N ALA A 88 23.72 21.34 -34.03
CA ALA A 88 23.13 20.53 -32.96
C ALA A 88 24.10 20.31 -31.78
N GLN A 89 25.39 20.03 -32.05
CA GLN A 89 26.42 19.93 -31.01
C GLN A 89 26.67 21.26 -30.29
N ALA A 90 26.58 22.40 -30.98
CA ALA A 90 26.68 23.70 -30.32
C ALA A 90 25.51 23.96 -29.36
N ILE A 91 24.30 23.54 -29.73
CA ILE A 91 23.11 23.62 -28.88
C ILE A 91 23.25 22.67 -27.68
N GLU A 92 23.72 21.44 -27.90
CA GLU A 92 24.02 20.46 -26.83
C GLU A 92 24.94 21.05 -25.77
N LYS A 93 26.07 21.66 -26.18
CA LYS A 93 27.01 22.31 -25.26
C LYS A 93 26.38 23.46 -24.48
N THR A 94 25.55 24.25 -25.15
CA THR A 94 24.85 25.38 -24.53
C THR A 94 23.85 24.90 -23.47
N LEU A 95 23.07 23.86 -23.79
CA LEU A 95 22.10 23.29 -22.87
C LEU A 95 22.75 22.52 -21.71
N SER A 96 23.89 21.87 -21.96
CA SER A 96 24.68 21.18 -20.93
C SER A 96 25.29 22.14 -19.90
N ALA A 97 25.48 23.41 -20.26
CA ALA A 97 26.01 24.43 -19.36
C ALA A 97 24.94 25.06 -18.45
N ARG A 98 23.64 24.75 -18.64
CA ARG A 98 22.56 25.29 -17.81
C ARG A 98 22.51 24.59 -16.45
N GLU A 99 22.22 25.36 -15.39
CA GLU A 99 22.11 24.80 -14.04
C GLU A 99 20.89 23.89 -13.82
N ASP A 100 19.83 24.09 -14.62
CA ASP A 100 18.58 23.34 -14.59
C ASP A 100 18.61 22.05 -15.44
N VAL A 101 19.78 21.68 -15.99
CA VAL A 101 20.00 20.48 -16.80
C VAL A 101 21.05 19.58 -16.14
N GLN A 102 20.76 18.30 -15.99
CA GLN A 102 21.66 17.29 -15.45
C GLN A 102 22.58 16.71 -16.52
N SER A 103 22.03 16.40 -17.69
CA SER A 103 22.76 15.86 -18.84
C SER A 103 22.02 16.15 -20.13
N VAL A 104 22.77 16.31 -21.22
CA VAL A 104 22.27 16.37 -22.59
C VAL A 104 23.02 15.34 -23.41
N GLU A 105 22.31 14.63 -24.26
CA GLU A 105 22.87 13.69 -25.23
C GLU A 105 22.32 14.04 -26.62
N LEU A 106 23.22 14.29 -27.57
CA LEU A 106 22.87 14.38 -28.98
C LEU A 106 22.75 12.98 -29.60
N VAL A 107 21.59 12.70 -30.18
CA VAL A 107 21.33 11.54 -31.03
C VAL A 107 21.24 12.02 -32.47
N THR A 108 22.23 11.64 -33.29
CA THR A 108 22.25 11.98 -34.72
C THR A 108 21.29 11.07 -35.51
N PRO A 109 20.88 11.47 -36.73
CA PRO A 109 20.05 10.63 -37.61
C PRO A 109 20.63 9.23 -37.83
N GLU A 110 21.96 9.12 -37.94
CA GLU A 110 22.69 7.86 -38.12
C GLU A 110 22.56 6.95 -36.90
N GLN A 111 22.71 7.52 -35.71
CA GLN A 111 22.57 6.81 -34.44
C GLN A 111 21.11 6.40 -34.21
N ALA A 112 20.15 7.30 -34.49
CA ALA A 112 18.73 7.02 -34.40
C ALA A 112 18.34 5.86 -35.33
N LEU A 113 18.80 5.86 -36.58
CA LEU A 113 18.56 4.77 -37.53
C LEU A 113 19.14 3.44 -37.04
N THR A 114 20.35 3.48 -36.50
CA THR A 114 21.02 2.29 -35.94
C THR A 114 20.25 1.73 -34.74
N GLN A 115 19.76 2.58 -33.84
CA GLN A 115 18.93 2.17 -32.70
C GLN A 115 17.56 1.63 -33.14
N MET A 116 16.92 2.25 -34.13
CA MET A 116 15.63 1.78 -34.65
C MET A 116 15.74 0.39 -35.31
N ARG A 117 16.87 0.10 -36.00
CA ARG A 117 17.14 -1.22 -36.57
C ARG A 117 17.31 -2.34 -35.55
N GLN A 118 17.60 -2.03 -34.29
CA GLN A 118 17.70 -3.04 -33.22
C GLN A 118 16.33 -3.59 -32.80
N ARG A 119 15.23 -2.98 -33.25
CA ARG A 119 13.88 -3.48 -33.00
C ARG A 119 13.39 -4.24 -34.22
N ASP A 120 13.07 -5.52 -34.02
CA ASP A 120 12.68 -6.46 -35.09
C ASP A 120 11.44 -5.99 -35.87
N ASP A 121 10.56 -5.20 -35.26
CA ASP A 121 9.35 -4.65 -35.87
C ASP A 121 9.63 -3.51 -36.86
N LEU A 122 10.73 -2.77 -36.71
CA LEU A 122 11.07 -1.59 -37.50
C LEU A 122 12.10 -1.84 -38.59
N ALA A 123 12.93 -2.88 -38.45
CA ALA A 123 13.98 -3.22 -39.42
C ALA A 123 13.41 -3.44 -40.83
N ALA A 124 12.34 -4.21 -40.96
CA ALA A 124 11.70 -4.50 -42.25
C ALA A 124 11.11 -3.24 -42.93
N ALA A 125 10.60 -2.28 -42.14
CA ALA A 125 10.07 -1.03 -42.66
C ALA A 125 11.18 -0.10 -43.16
N ILE A 126 12.33 -0.06 -42.46
CA ILE A 126 13.51 0.72 -42.85
C ILE A 126 14.10 0.19 -44.16
N ASP A 127 14.20 -1.13 -44.30
CA ASP A 127 14.75 -1.74 -45.51
C ASP A 127 13.85 -1.51 -46.74
N ALA A 128 12.53 -1.44 -46.56
CA ALA A 128 11.59 -1.11 -47.62
C ALA A 128 11.69 0.36 -48.09
N LEU A 129 12.05 1.30 -47.19
CA LEU A 129 12.23 2.72 -47.52
C LEU A 129 13.61 3.02 -48.14
N GLY A 130 14.60 2.18 -47.86
CA GLY A 130 16.02 2.42 -48.13
C GLY A 130 16.68 3.23 -47.01
N ALA A 131 17.91 2.82 -46.64
CA ALA A 131 18.63 3.37 -45.49
C ALA A 131 18.87 4.88 -45.59
N ASP A 132 19.25 5.37 -46.78
CA ASP A 132 19.55 6.78 -47.01
C ASP A 132 18.29 7.65 -46.91
N THR A 133 17.17 7.17 -47.46
CA THR A 133 15.88 7.85 -47.39
C THR A 133 15.36 7.88 -45.94
N ALA A 134 15.50 6.76 -45.22
CA ALA A 134 15.10 6.67 -43.82
C ALA A 134 15.96 7.57 -42.93
N GLN A 135 17.27 7.64 -43.19
CA GLN A 135 18.18 8.55 -42.46
C GLN A 135 17.87 10.02 -42.73
N ALA A 136 17.65 10.39 -44.00
CA ALA A 136 17.34 11.77 -44.38
C ALA A 136 16.01 12.27 -43.82
N ALA A 137 15.10 11.36 -43.47
CA ALA A 137 13.82 11.68 -42.84
C ALA A 137 13.92 11.87 -41.30
N LEU A 138 15.05 11.54 -40.68
CA LEU A 138 15.25 11.64 -39.23
C LEU A 138 15.90 12.98 -38.87
N PRO A 139 15.33 13.77 -37.95
CA PRO A 139 15.98 14.97 -37.43
C PRO A 139 17.04 14.63 -36.37
N ASN A 140 17.93 15.59 -36.08
CA ASN A 140 18.77 15.54 -34.88
C ASN A 140 17.89 15.65 -33.62
N VAL A 141 18.17 14.81 -32.61
CA VAL A 141 17.42 14.80 -31.35
C VAL A 141 18.34 15.07 -30.17
N LEU A 142 17.98 16.03 -29.31
CA LEU A 142 18.66 16.25 -28.03
C LEU A 142 17.81 15.63 -26.92
N ARG A 143 18.34 14.61 -26.24
CA ARG A 143 17.74 14.04 -25.03
C ARG A 143 18.30 14.78 -23.84
N LEU A 144 17.45 15.42 -23.04
CA LEU A 144 17.90 16.10 -21.83
C LEU A 144 17.22 15.64 -20.56
N VAL A 145 18.03 15.50 -19.52
CA VAL A 145 17.58 15.16 -18.18
C VAL A 145 17.52 16.45 -17.36
N PRO A 146 16.33 16.93 -16.95
CA PRO A 146 16.17 18.10 -16.09
C PRO A 146 16.71 17.88 -14.68
N LYS A 147 17.28 18.94 -14.12
CA LYS A 147 17.70 19.07 -12.73
C LYS A 147 16.81 20.09 -12.02
N GLY A 148 15.70 19.63 -11.46
CA GLY A 148 14.75 20.48 -10.73
C GLY A 148 13.37 20.55 -11.38
N ASP A 149 12.91 21.75 -11.71
CA ASP A 149 11.59 21.98 -12.31
C ASP A 149 11.60 21.62 -13.81
N GLU A 150 11.09 20.43 -14.12
CA GLU A 150 10.98 19.91 -15.49
C GLU A 150 10.10 20.78 -16.39
N GLN A 151 9.05 21.39 -15.83
CA GLN A 151 8.07 22.15 -16.60
C GLN A 151 8.63 23.49 -17.06
N ALA A 152 9.37 24.17 -16.18
CA ALA A 152 10.08 25.40 -16.52
C ALA A 152 11.13 25.17 -17.61
N LEU A 153 11.91 24.07 -17.52
CA LEU A 153 12.88 23.72 -18.56
C LEU A 153 12.19 23.47 -19.90
N VAL A 154 11.12 22.66 -19.91
CA VAL A 154 10.38 22.34 -21.14
C VAL A 154 9.84 23.60 -21.81
N THR A 155 9.26 24.54 -21.05
CA THR A 155 8.79 25.83 -21.60
C THR A 155 9.94 26.67 -22.15
N ALA A 156 11.09 26.72 -21.45
CA ALA A 156 12.25 27.48 -21.91
C ALA A 156 12.85 26.92 -23.21
N VAL A 157 12.93 25.59 -23.34
CA VAL A 157 13.52 24.96 -24.53
C VAL A 157 12.54 24.92 -25.70
N GLN A 158 11.23 24.83 -25.44
CA GLN A 158 10.18 25.01 -26.48
C GLN A 158 10.25 26.38 -27.18
N ALA A 159 10.82 27.40 -26.53
CA ALA A 159 10.93 28.74 -27.09
C ALA A 159 12.16 28.92 -28.02
N LEU A 160 13.04 27.92 -28.14
CA LEU A 160 14.21 28.00 -29.04
C LEU A 160 13.76 27.89 -30.50
N PRO A 161 14.27 28.77 -31.40
CA PRO A 161 13.88 28.76 -32.81
C PRO A 161 14.36 27.50 -33.56
N GLU A 162 15.41 26.85 -33.08
CA GLU A 162 15.95 25.61 -33.68
C GLU A 162 15.15 24.34 -33.34
N VAL A 163 14.15 24.43 -32.45
CA VAL A 163 13.39 23.29 -31.95
C VAL A 163 12.07 23.16 -32.71
N ALA A 164 11.88 22.03 -33.38
CA ALA A 164 10.64 21.70 -34.10
C ALA A 164 9.56 21.20 -33.15
N GLN A 165 9.94 20.28 -32.26
CA GLN A 165 9.00 19.62 -31.36
C GLN A 165 9.69 19.20 -30.07
N VAL A 166 9.03 19.47 -28.94
CA VAL A 166 9.46 18.97 -27.64
C VAL A 166 8.53 17.86 -27.21
N GLN A 167 9.05 16.64 -27.18
CA GLN A 167 8.31 15.47 -26.72
C GLN A 167 8.58 15.30 -25.22
N TYR A 168 7.60 15.73 -24.44
CA TYR A 168 7.57 15.61 -22.99
C TYR A 168 6.17 15.17 -22.58
N ASP A 169 5.99 13.86 -22.35
CA ASP A 169 4.69 13.27 -22.02
C ASP A 169 4.36 13.36 -20.52
N ALA A 170 4.53 14.55 -19.92
CA ALA A 170 4.07 14.80 -18.55
C ALA A 170 2.56 14.64 -18.39
N ARG A 171 1.77 14.90 -19.43
CA ARG A 171 0.31 14.77 -19.36
C ARG A 171 -0.12 13.34 -19.07
N TRP A 172 0.53 12.35 -19.68
CA TRP A 172 0.27 10.94 -19.38
C TRP A 172 0.60 10.61 -17.92
N ARG A 173 1.80 11.01 -17.45
CA ARG A 173 2.22 10.79 -16.05
C ARG A 173 1.29 11.46 -15.05
N GLN A 174 0.92 12.71 -15.29
CA GLN A 174 0.01 13.46 -14.42
C GLN A 174 -1.37 12.79 -14.38
N ARG A 175 -1.89 12.31 -15.51
CA ARG A 175 -3.14 11.55 -15.57
C ARG A 175 -3.04 10.24 -14.80
N LEU A 176 -1.98 9.46 -15.02
CA LEU A 176 -1.76 8.20 -14.30
C LEU A 176 -1.62 8.44 -12.79
N HIS A 177 -0.87 9.46 -12.39
CA HIS A 177 -0.73 9.83 -10.99
C HIS A 177 -2.08 10.24 -10.38
N ALA A 178 -2.90 11.01 -11.11
CA ALA A 178 -4.25 11.36 -10.67
C ALA A 178 -5.14 10.11 -10.52
N TRP A 179 -5.05 9.13 -11.42
CA TRP A 179 -5.74 7.84 -11.30
C TRP A 179 -5.28 7.03 -10.09
N LEU A 180 -3.97 6.95 -9.86
CA LEU A 180 -3.40 6.27 -8.69
C LEU A 180 -3.83 6.96 -7.38
N GLN A 181 -3.81 8.30 -7.33
CA GLN A 181 -4.29 9.06 -6.18
C GLN A 181 -5.79 8.84 -5.93
N LEU A 182 -6.61 8.81 -6.98
CA LEU A 182 -8.03 8.48 -6.87
C LEU A 182 -8.22 7.07 -6.30
N GLY A 183 -7.45 6.09 -6.78
CA GLY A 183 -7.44 4.73 -6.26
C GLY A 183 -7.03 4.68 -4.78
N GLN A 184 -6.03 5.45 -4.37
CA GLN A 184 -5.58 5.52 -2.98
C GLN A 184 -6.68 6.12 -2.08
N ARG A 185 -7.36 7.17 -2.52
CA ARG A 185 -8.52 7.74 -1.81
C ARG A 185 -9.65 6.72 -1.70
N LEU A 186 -9.93 5.98 -2.77
CA LEU A 186 -10.94 4.92 -2.74
C LEU A 186 -10.57 3.82 -1.73
N ALA A 187 -9.31 3.38 -1.69
CA ALA A 187 -8.83 2.41 -0.72
C ALA A 187 -8.97 2.90 0.73
N GLN A 188 -8.72 4.20 1.00
CA GLN A 188 -8.95 4.81 2.32
C GLN A 188 -10.42 4.81 2.72
N VAL A 189 -11.32 5.19 1.79
CA VAL A 189 -12.78 5.16 2.03
C VAL A 189 -13.26 3.74 2.29
N LEU A 190 -12.77 2.75 1.54
CA LEU A 190 -13.08 1.34 1.78
C LEU A 190 -12.54 0.87 3.13
N MET A 191 -11.31 1.26 3.50
CA MET A 191 -10.72 0.92 4.79
C MET A 191 -11.55 1.45 5.96
N LEU A 192 -12.02 2.70 5.86
CA LEU A 192 -12.92 3.29 6.87
C LEU A 192 -14.26 2.56 6.90
N THR A 193 -14.90 2.36 5.75
CA THR A 193 -16.25 1.81 5.67
C THR A 193 -16.29 0.33 6.09
N LEU A 194 -15.38 -0.49 5.58
CA LEU A 194 -15.24 -1.89 5.97
C LEU A 194 -14.69 -2.04 7.39
N GLY A 195 -13.84 -1.12 7.84
CA GLY A 195 -13.39 -1.03 9.23
C GLY A 195 -14.55 -0.78 10.20
N LEU A 196 -15.47 0.12 9.86
CA LEU A 196 -16.71 0.31 10.63
C LEU A 196 -17.58 -0.95 10.62
N GLY A 197 -17.71 -1.62 9.47
CA GLY A 197 -18.40 -2.91 9.37
C GLY A 197 -17.80 -3.98 10.29
N ALA A 198 -16.47 -4.14 10.27
CA ALA A 198 -15.73 -5.03 11.16
C ALA A 198 -15.96 -4.70 12.64
N LEU A 199 -15.94 -3.41 13.00
CA LEU A 199 -16.22 -2.93 14.34
C LEU A 199 -17.64 -3.30 14.79
N LEU A 200 -18.64 -3.13 13.91
CA LEU A 200 -20.02 -3.52 14.19
C LEU A 200 -20.19 -5.04 14.35
N VAL A 201 -19.52 -5.84 13.51
CA VAL A 201 -19.54 -7.30 13.61
C VAL A 201 -18.97 -7.75 14.96
N VAL A 202 -17.79 -7.26 15.34
CA VAL A 202 -17.19 -7.59 16.65
C VAL A 202 -18.06 -7.10 17.80
N GLY A 203 -18.59 -5.88 17.71
CA GLY A 203 -19.51 -5.34 18.70
C GLY A 203 -20.74 -6.23 18.89
N ASN A 204 -21.37 -6.67 17.79
CA ASN A 204 -22.53 -7.55 17.85
C ASN A 204 -22.19 -8.93 18.43
N THR A 205 -21.08 -9.53 18.01
CA THR A 205 -20.62 -10.82 18.56
C THR A 205 -20.38 -10.72 20.07
N VAL A 206 -19.70 -9.67 20.53
CA VAL A 206 -19.45 -9.43 21.96
C VAL A 206 -20.75 -9.15 22.71
N ARG A 207 -21.70 -8.41 22.11
CA ARG A 207 -23.02 -8.18 22.71
C ARG A 207 -23.74 -9.49 22.97
N LEU A 208 -23.80 -10.37 21.98
CA LEU A 208 -24.47 -11.66 22.09
C LEU A 208 -23.77 -12.55 23.12
N ASP A 209 -22.44 -12.51 23.20
CA ASP A 209 -21.69 -13.27 24.21
C ASP A 209 -22.00 -12.78 25.64
N VAL A 210 -22.02 -11.46 25.85
CA VAL A 210 -22.42 -10.84 27.14
C VAL A 210 -23.85 -11.25 27.51
N LEU A 211 -24.81 -11.14 26.59
CA LEU A 211 -26.21 -11.50 26.84
C LEU A 211 -26.37 -12.98 27.18
N SER A 212 -25.62 -13.87 26.52
CA SER A 212 -25.66 -15.30 26.80
C SER A 212 -25.15 -15.69 28.20
N ARG A 213 -24.49 -14.76 28.91
CA ARG A 213 -23.92 -14.97 30.26
C ARG A 213 -24.48 -14.00 31.29
N ARG A 214 -25.67 -13.43 31.02
CA ARG A 214 -26.26 -12.41 31.90
C ARG A 214 -26.38 -12.89 33.34
N GLU A 215 -26.87 -14.10 33.57
CA GLU A 215 -27.04 -14.67 34.92
C GLU A 215 -25.71 -14.78 35.69
N GLU A 216 -24.64 -15.23 35.03
CA GLU A 216 -23.30 -15.31 35.62
C GLU A 216 -22.79 -13.91 36.02
N ILE A 217 -23.01 -12.92 35.15
CA ILE A 217 -22.62 -11.53 35.39
C ILE A 217 -23.43 -10.93 36.55
N ASP A 218 -24.73 -11.19 36.61
CA ASP A 218 -25.61 -10.68 37.66
C ASP A 218 -25.19 -11.25 39.04
N VAL A 219 -24.86 -12.55 39.12
CA VAL A 219 -24.32 -13.16 40.35
C VAL A 219 -22.99 -12.53 40.77
N LEU A 220 -22.06 -12.29 39.82
CA LEU A 220 -20.78 -11.64 40.11
C LEU A 220 -20.97 -10.21 40.63
N GLN A 221 -21.92 -9.46 40.08
CA GLN A 221 -22.22 -8.10 40.55
C GLN A 221 -22.85 -8.09 41.95
N LEU A 222 -23.72 -9.06 42.27
CA LEU A 222 -24.27 -9.22 43.62
C LEU A 222 -23.18 -9.55 44.66
N LEU A 223 -22.10 -10.20 44.24
CA LEU A 223 -20.91 -10.47 45.08
C LEU A 223 -19.94 -9.28 45.18
N GLY A 224 -20.28 -8.13 44.59
CA GLY A 224 -19.48 -6.90 44.66
C GLY A 224 -18.39 -6.77 43.59
N ALA A 225 -18.45 -7.53 42.49
CA ALA A 225 -17.50 -7.37 41.39
C ALA A 225 -17.65 -6.01 40.70
N SER A 226 -16.54 -5.33 40.43
CA SER A 226 -16.54 -4.04 39.72
C SER A 226 -16.90 -4.17 38.23
N ASP A 227 -17.52 -3.13 37.66
CA ASP A 227 -17.82 -3.03 36.21
C ASP A 227 -16.58 -3.27 35.34
N GLY A 228 -15.41 -2.80 35.80
CA GLY A 228 -14.13 -3.02 35.12
C GLY A 228 -13.70 -4.48 35.12
N PHE A 229 -13.92 -5.21 36.22
CA PHE A 229 -13.63 -6.64 36.33
C PHE A 229 -14.51 -7.46 35.38
N VAL A 230 -15.80 -7.14 35.29
CA VAL A 230 -16.75 -7.81 34.38
C VAL A 230 -16.44 -7.47 32.92
N ARG A 231 -16.03 -6.24 32.61
CA ARG A 231 -15.84 -5.75 31.23
C ARG A 231 -14.54 -6.21 30.57
N ARG A 232 -13.42 -6.22 31.31
CA ARG A 232 -12.07 -6.53 30.76
C ARG A 232 -12.03 -7.82 29.92
N PRO A 233 -12.60 -8.95 30.37
CA PRO A 233 -12.48 -10.21 29.63
C PRO A 233 -13.18 -10.17 28.25
N PHE A 234 -14.18 -9.31 28.06
CA PHE A 234 -14.84 -9.07 26.78
C PHE A 234 -14.08 -8.09 25.88
N LEU A 235 -13.37 -7.11 26.47
CA LEU A 235 -12.47 -6.23 25.72
C LEU A 235 -11.31 -7.00 25.09
N TYR A 236 -10.70 -7.92 25.86
CA TYR A 236 -9.66 -8.81 25.34
C TYR A 236 -10.20 -9.76 24.27
N LEU A 237 -11.45 -10.23 24.41
CA LEU A 237 -12.09 -11.05 23.38
C LEU A 237 -12.18 -10.29 22.05
N GLY A 238 -12.62 -9.03 22.07
CA GLY A 238 -12.62 -8.15 20.90
C GLY A 238 -11.23 -7.93 20.31
N ALA A 239 -10.24 -7.68 21.16
CA ALA A 239 -8.85 -7.51 20.72
C ALA A 239 -8.32 -8.77 20.02
N TRP A 240 -8.59 -9.96 20.56
CA TRP A 240 -8.20 -11.22 19.93
C TRP A 240 -8.88 -11.44 18.58
N TYR A 241 -10.17 -11.13 18.45
CA TYR A 241 -10.84 -11.17 17.14
C TYR A 241 -10.11 -10.29 16.12
N GLY A 242 -9.72 -9.08 16.53
CA GLY A 242 -8.96 -8.16 15.70
C GLY A 242 -7.57 -8.68 15.32
N VAL A 243 -6.79 -9.15 16.29
CA VAL A 243 -5.42 -9.67 16.03
C VAL A 243 -5.45 -10.89 15.12
N LEU A 244 -6.36 -11.85 15.36
CA LEU A 244 -6.51 -13.02 14.51
C LEU A 244 -6.95 -12.63 13.10
N ALA A 245 -7.90 -11.70 12.97
CA ALA A 245 -8.36 -11.23 11.68
C ALA A 245 -7.25 -10.50 10.90
N GLY A 246 -6.47 -9.65 11.58
CA GLY A 246 -5.32 -8.98 10.99
C GLY A 246 -4.24 -9.96 10.52
N GLY A 247 -3.95 -10.99 11.33
CA GLY A 247 -3.02 -12.06 10.96
C GLY A 247 -3.49 -12.85 9.74
N ILE A 248 -4.77 -13.24 9.69
CA ILE A 248 -5.35 -13.93 8.54
C ILE A 248 -5.35 -13.02 7.31
N ALA A 249 -5.69 -11.73 7.45
CA ALA A 249 -5.65 -10.78 6.35
C ALA A 249 -4.25 -10.68 5.74
N LEU A 250 -3.20 -10.58 6.57
CA LEU A 250 -1.81 -10.60 6.11
C LEU A 250 -1.44 -11.94 5.43
N GLY A 251 -1.91 -13.06 5.97
CA GLY A 251 -1.74 -14.38 5.37
C GLY A 251 -2.37 -14.47 3.97
N VAL A 252 -3.60 -13.96 3.82
CA VAL A 252 -4.29 -13.87 2.53
C VAL A 252 -3.49 -13.01 1.55
N LEU A 253 -3.01 -11.84 1.97
CA LEU A 253 -2.19 -10.97 1.13
C LEU A 253 -0.87 -11.64 0.72
N ALA A 254 -0.24 -12.39 1.61
CA ALA A 254 0.96 -13.17 1.31
C ALA A 254 0.67 -14.27 0.28
N LEU A 255 -0.44 -15.00 0.42
CA LEU A 255 -0.88 -16.01 -0.55
C LEU A 255 -1.16 -15.39 -1.93
N VAL A 256 -1.88 -14.26 -1.97
CA VAL A 256 -2.14 -13.52 -3.21
C VAL A 256 -0.83 -13.08 -3.86
N ARG A 257 0.13 -12.57 -3.07
CA ARG A 257 1.45 -12.20 -3.58
C ARG A 257 2.17 -13.39 -4.20
N LEU A 258 2.22 -14.54 -3.51
CA LEU A 258 2.87 -15.75 -4.01
C LEU A 258 2.21 -16.26 -5.30
N ALA A 259 0.87 -16.23 -5.36
CA ALA A 259 0.12 -16.65 -6.53
C ALA A 259 0.34 -15.74 -7.75
N LEU A 260 0.50 -14.42 -7.54
CA LEU A 260 0.64 -13.44 -8.61
C LEU A 260 2.09 -13.17 -9.02
N GLN A 261 3.08 -13.47 -8.18
CA GLN A 261 4.48 -13.12 -8.43
C GLN A 261 5.02 -13.73 -9.74
N ALA A 262 4.77 -15.02 -9.99
CA ALA A 262 5.26 -15.68 -11.21
C ALA A 262 4.58 -15.15 -12.50
N PRO A 263 3.23 -15.08 -12.60
CA PRO A 263 2.58 -14.48 -13.75
C PRO A 263 3.01 -13.02 -14.02
N LEU A 264 3.18 -12.21 -12.97
CA LEU A 264 3.62 -10.83 -13.10
C LEU A 264 5.07 -10.70 -13.58
N ALA A 265 5.97 -11.59 -13.13
CA ALA A 265 7.36 -11.60 -13.59
C ALA A 265 7.44 -11.92 -15.09
N THR A 266 6.72 -12.96 -15.55
CA THR A 266 6.66 -13.31 -16.98
C THR A 266 6.05 -12.19 -17.82
N LEU A 267 5.02 -11.51 -17.30
CA LEU A 267 4.44 -10.36 -17.99
C LEU A 267 5.46 -9.23 -18.09
N ALA A 268 6.20 -8.94 -17.01
CA ALA A 268 7.18 -7.87 -16.98
C ALA A 268 8.35 -8.12 -17.95
N GLU A 269 8.86 -9.36 -18.01
CA GLU A 269 9.91 -9.75 -18.96
C GLU A 269 9.51 -9.51 -20.42
N ARG A 270 8.25 -9.83 -20.79
CA ARG A 270 7.72 -9.57 -22.14
C ARG A 270 7.67 -8.08 -22.50
N TYR A 271 7.57 -7.21 -21.50
CA TYR A 271 7.59 -5.77 -21.66
C TYR A 271 8.99 -5.17 -21.42
N GLY A 272 10.03 -6.00 -21.29
CA GLY A 272 11.41 -5.56 -21.05
C GLY A 272 11.63 -4.94 -19.67
N SER A 273 10.81 -5.29 -18.68
CA SER A 273 10.84 -4.73 -17.33
C SER A 273 11.13 -5.79 -16.27
N THR A 274 11.89 -5.42 -15.24
CA THR A 274 12.13 -6.24 -14.05
C THR A 274 11.16 -5.84 -12.94
N PHE A 275 9.91 -6.27 -13.04
CA PHE A 275 8.92 -5.99 -12.00
C PHE A 275 8.98 -7.02 -10.87
N ALA A 276 9.16 -6.54 -9.64
CA ALA A 276 9.06 -7.35 -8.43
C ALA A 276 7.88 -6.87 -7.57
N LEU A 277 6.96 -7.79 -7.26
CA LEU A 277 5.84 -7.51 -6.36
C LEU A 277 6.33 -7.49 -4.90
N HIS A 278 6.33 -6.31 -4.30
CA HIS A 278 6.72 -6.11 -2.91
C HIS A 278 5.53 -6.27 -1.97
N GLY A 279 5.74 -7.04 -0.90
CA GLY A 279 4.78 -7.16 0.19
C GLY A 279 4.84 -5.97 1.14
N LEU A 280 3.99 -6.00 2.18
CA LEU A 280 4.05 -5.04 3.27
C LEU A 280 5.37 -5.20 4.04
N PRO A 281 6.09 -4.10 4.34
CA PRO A 281 7.26 -4.17 5.20
C PRO A 281 6.85 -4.60 6.62
N PRO A 282 7.74 -5.26 7.38
CA PRO A 282 7.42 -5.80 8.71
C PRO A 282 6.80 -4.78 9.67
N ALA A 283 7.25 -3.52 9.63
CA ALA A 283 6.69 -2.44 10.44
C ALA A 283 5.21 -2.13 10.10
N GLN A 284 4.86 -2.11 8.80
CA GLN A 284 3.47 -1.89 8.38
C GLN A 284 2.60 -3.12 8.66
N ALA A 285 3.14 -4.33 8.47
CA ALA A 285 2.45 -5.56 8.84
C ALA A 285 2.13 -5.60 10.34
N PHE A 286 3.09 -5.23 11.20
CA PHE A 286 2.87 -5.09 12.63
C PHE A 286 1.81 -4.03 12.94
N ALA A 287 1.88 -2.86 12.30
CA ALA A 287 0.88 -1.80 12.46
C ALA A 287 -0.54 -2.25 12.06
N VAL A 288 -0.67 -3.08 11.02
CA VAL A 288 -1.96 -3.68 10.61
C VAL A 288 -2.51 -4.59 11.71
N VAL A 289 -1.70 -5.47 12.29
CA VAL A 289 -2.15 -6.37 13.37
C VAL A 289 -2.54 -5.60 14.62
N VAL A 290 -1.73 -4.61 15.02
CA VAL A 290 -2.03 -3.75 16.17
C VAL A 290 -3.30 -2.93 15.90
N GLY A 291 -3.41 -2.32 14.72
CA GLY A 291 -4.58 -1.55 14.31
C GLY A 291 -5.86 -2.39 14.29
N ALA A 292 -5.79 -3.62 13.77
CA ALA A 292 -6.90 -4.56 13.77
C ALA A 292 -7.30 -4.96 15.20
N GLY A 293 -6.32 -5.23 16.07
CA GLY A 293 -6.54 -5.50 17.50
C GLY A 293 -7.21 -4.34 18.22
N LEU A 294 -6.77 -3.10 17.95
CA LEU A 294 -7.38 -1.88 18.49
C LEU A 294 -8.81 -1.70 17.97
N LEU A 295 -9.06 -1.95 16.69
CA LEU A 295 -10.40 -1.86 16.11
C LEU A 295 -11.36 -2.89 16.74
N GLY A 296 -10.91 -4.12 16.96
CA GLY A 296 -11.67 -5.15 17.67
C GLY A 296 -11.91 -4.79 19.14
N TRP A 297 -10.91 -4.25 19.83
CA TRP A 297 -11.04 -3.73 21.19
C TRP A 297 -12.05 -2.58 21.26
N LEU A 298 -12.00 -1.64 20.31
CA LEU A 298 -12.94 -0.51 20.20
C LEU A 298 -14.38 -1.01 20.01
N GLY A 299 -14.61 -1.96 19.09
CA GLY A 299 -15.91 -2.58 18.88
C GLY A 299 -16.49 -3.23 20.14
N ALA A 300 -15.67 -4.01 20.85
CA ALA A 300 -16.06 -4.59 22.13
C ALA A 300 -16.31 -3.52 23.20
N SER A 301 -15.52 -2.44 23.20
CA SER A 301 -15.60 -1.37 24.18
C SER A 301 -16.90 -0.57 24.12
N LEU A 302 -17.38 -0.26 22.90
CA LEU A 302 -18.59 0.51 22.68
C LEU A 302 -19.83 -0.23 23.18
N VAL A 303 -19.89 -1.53 22.95
CA VAL A 303 -21.01 -2.38 23.35
C VAL A 303 -21.01 -2.67 24.85
N THR A 304 -19.88 -3.10 25.39
CA THR A 304 -19.79 -3.45 26.82
C THR A 304 -20.03 -2.24 27.73
N GLY A 305 -19.53 -1.06 27.35
CA GLY A 305 -19.77 0.17 28.09
C GLY A 305 -21.23 0.64 28.05
N HIS A 306 -21.95 0.38 26.95
CA HIS A 306 -23.37 0.74 26.83
C HIS A 306 -24.29 -0.25 27.57
N HIS A 307 -24.03 -1.55 27.48
CA HIS A 307 -24.90 -2.57 28.06
C HIS A 307 -24.77 -2.69 29.59
N LEU A 308 -23.56 -2.61 30.14
CA LEU A 308 -23.37 -2.70 31.59
C LEU A 308 -24.03 -1.52 32.34
N ARG A 309 -24.11 -0.34 31.72
CA ARG A 309 -24.85 0.81 32.28
C ARG A 309 -26.36 0.58 32.38
N LYS A 310 -26.94 -0.30 31.54
CA LYS A 310 -28.37 -0.61 31.52
C LYS A 310 -28.77 -1.77 32.43
N LEU A 311 -27.81 -2.52 32.94
CA LEU A 311 -28.03 -3.67 33.83
C LEU A 311 -28.03 -3.28 35.32
N ARG A 312 -27.95 -1.98 35.62
CA ARG A 312 -28.10 -1.48 36.98
C ARG A 312 -29.57 -1.61 37.44
N PRO A 313 -29.85 -2.25 38.59
CA PRO A 313 -31.14 -2.09 39.25
C PRO A 313 -31.34 -0.64 39.72
#